data_AF-A0AAD9B3Q5-F1
#
_entry.id   AF-A0AAD9B3Q5-F1
#
_cell.length_a   1.000
_cell.length_b   1.000
_cell.length_c   1.000
_cell.angle_alpha   90.00
_cell.angle_beta   90.00
_cell.angle_gamma   90.00
#
_symmetry.space_group_name_H-M   'P 1'
#
loop_
_entity.id
_entity.type
_entity.pdbx_description
1 polymer ?
#
loop_
_entity_poly.entity_id
_entity_poly.type
_entity_poly.pdbx_seq_one_letter_code
_entity_poly.pdbx_strand_id
1 'polypeptide(L)'
;MEALADIEALLLLLILLWHGVTENARIQSMELKDTNFRKCAPFKKRVAIALWKLATGSEYRSIGHLFGVSISSVCRCVQDFCTAAEALLVPEQIRFPNQEKFAEMSAYYENRRRRHDGHRGLTEGAEGTSTTQFIERLLTTELSLPAESDLQIQRAHRSLMPRPASDKPPRSIVVNFLQYTTKEMVLKEAWKKRIQFQDRALFFDHDYATEILQKRKEYITIKKSLKRERNPLPDTLI
;
A
#
# COMPACT_ATOMS: atom_id res chain seq x y z
N MET A 1 -0.79 1.91 35.59
CA MET A 1 -2.13 1.41 35.21
C MET A 1 -2.21 0.97 33.76
N GLU A 2 -1.41 1.52 32.83
CA GLU A 2 -1.39 1.06 31.42
C GLU A 2 -0.82 -0.35 31.22
N ALA A 3 0.19 -0.77 32.00
CA ALA A 3 0.77 -2.11 31.89
C ALA A 3 -0.19 -3.26 32.29
N LEU A 4 -1.29 -2.97 32.99
CA LEU A 4 -2.30 -3.97 33.35
C LEU A 4 -3.27 -4.24 32.18
N ALA A 5 -3.54 -3.21 31.37
CA ALA A 5 -4.43 -3.31 30.21
C ALA A 5 -3.81 -4.14 29.07
N ASP A 6 -2.48 -4.10 28.91
CA ASP A 6 -1.77 -4.95 27.94
C ASP A 6 -1.77 -6.43 28.35
N ILE A 7 -1.74 -6.72 29.65
CA ILE A 7 -1.85 -8.10 30.17
C ILE A 7 -3.27 -8.62 29.96
N GLU A 8 -4.31 -7.82 30.22
CA GLU A 8 -5.70 -8.20 29.96
C GLU A 8 -6.00 -8.39 28.46
N ALA A 9 -5.44 -7.54 27.59
CA ALA A 9 -5.55 -7.69 26.15
C ALA A 9 -4.83 -8.95 25.64
N LEU A 10 -3.64 -9.25 26.17
CA LEU A 10 -2.95 -10.53 25.92
C LEU A 10 -3.71 -11.72 26.47
N LEU A 11 -4.35 -11.59 27.64
CA LEU A 11 -5.19 -12.63 28.24
C LEU A 11 -6.42 -12.89 27.37
N LEU A 12 -7.08 -11.85 26.86
CA LEU A 12 -8.23 -11.95 25.95
C LEU A 12 -7.83 -12.49 24.58
N LEU A 13 -6.68 -12.09 24.04
CA LEU A 13 -6.14 -12.65 22.79
C LEU A 13 -5.74 -14.12 22.97
N LEU A 14 -5.16 -14.48 24.12
CA LEU A 14 -4.89 -15.86 24.52
C LEU A 14 -6.17 -16.65 24.74
N ILE A 15 -7.23 -16.08 25.32
CA ILE A 15 -8.53 -16.74 25.52
C ILE A 15 -9.25 -16.94 24.18
N LEU A 16 -9.21 -15.97 23.26
CA LEU A 16 -9.78 -16.08 21.91
C LEU A 16 -8.98 -17.06 21.04
N LEU A 17 -7.65 -17.04 21.12
CA LEU A 17 -6.80 -18.08 20.55
C LEU A 17 -7.08 -19.43 21.21
N TRP A 18 -7.26 -19.50 22.53
CA TRP A 18 -7.51 -20.75 23.25
C TRP A 18 -8.88 -21.34 22.90
N HIS A 19 -9.94 -20.54 22.77
CA HIS A 19 -11.24 -21.01 22.28
C HIS A 19 -11.17 -21.46 20.82
N GLY A 20 -10.55 -20.67 19.92
CA GLY A 20 -10.41 -21.03 18.51
C GLY A 20 -9.46 -22.22 18.23
N VAL A 21 -8.48 -22.46 19.10
CA VAL A 21 -7.49 -23.55 19.01
C VAL A 21 -7.99 -24.83 19.70
N THR A 22 -8.84 -24.72 20.73
CA THR A 22 -9.40 -25.89 21.46
C THR A 22 -10.70 -26.43 20.85
N GLU A 23 -11.53 -25.59 20.22
CA GLU A 23 -12.73 -26.04 19.49
C GLU A 23 -12.40 -26.64 18.12
N ASN A 24 -11.24 -26.28 17.54
CA ASN A 24 -10.76 -26.90 16.32
C ASN A 24 -10.20 -28.29 16.62
N ALA A 25 -10.98 -29.32 16.32
CA ALA A 25 -10.62 -30.74 16.29
C ALA A 25 -9.40 -31.11 15.41
N ARG A 26 -8.61 -30.14 14.94
CA ARG A 26 -7.54 -30.29 13.95
C ARG A 26 -6.13 -30.35 14.56
N ILE A 27 -5.93 -29.98 15.83
CA ILE A 27 -4.64 -30.13 16.55
C ILE A 27 -4.60 -31.46 17.33
N GLN A 28 -5.40 -32.44 16.95
CA GLN A 28 -5.30 -33.80 17.51
C GLN A 28 -3.97 -34.50 17.13
N SER A 29 -3.23 -33.97 16.14
CA SER A 29 -1.90 -34.47 15.74
C SER A 29 -0.85 -34.38 16.86
N MET A 30 -1.10 -33.58 17.91
CA MET A 30 -0.26 -33.50 19.10
C MET A 30 -0.72 -34.44 20.24
N GLU A 31 -1.55 -35.44 19.98
CA GLU A 31 -1.79 -36.50 20.95
C GLU A 31 -0.66 -37.55 20.88
N LEU A 32 0.15 -37.63 21.95
CA LEU A 32 1.16 -38.68 22.07
C LEU A 32 0.59 -39.82 22.91
N LYS A 33 0.78 -41.06 22.44
CA LYS A 33 0.47 -42.27 23.20
C LYS A 33 1.48 -42.44 24.33
N ASP A 34 1.02 -42.96 25.45
CA ASP A 34 1.88 -43.32 26.57
C ASP A 34 2.93 -44.35 26.13
N THR A 35 4.16 -44.16 26.60
CA THR A 35 5.21 -45.17 26.41
C THR A 35 5.27 -46.06 27.64
N ASN A 36 5.72 -47.31 27.48
CA ASN A 36 5.85 -48.28 28.58
C ASN A 36 6.69 -47.77 29.77
N PHE A 37 7.52 -46.74 29.58
CA PHE A 37 8.40 -46.18 30.60
C PHE A 37 7.89 -44.88 31.25
N ARG A 38 6.94 -44.16 30.63
CA ARG A 38 6.43 -42.89 31.15
C ARG A 38 5.08 -42.52 30.52
N LYS A 39 4.16 -42.02 31.35
CA LYS A 39 2.93 -41.32 30.91
C LYS A 39 3.29 -40.01 30.20
N CYS A 40 2.76 -39.79 29.01
CA CYS A 40 2.93 -38.57 28.26
C CYS A 40 2.29 -37.40 28.99
N ALA A 41 2.87 -36.19 28.83
CA ALA A 41 2.23 -34.99 29.33
C ALA A 41 0.87 -34.84 28.64
N PRO A 42 -0.23 -34.61 29.40
CA PRO A 42 -1.57 -34.55 28.82
C PRO A 42 -1.63 -33.45 27.76
N PHE A 43 -2.42 -33.66 26.70
CA PHE A 43 -2.52 -32.76 25.55
C PHE A 43 -2.62 -31.27 25.93
N LYS A 44 -3.52 -30.96 26.88
CA LYS A 44 -3.71 -29.60 27.43
C LYS A 44 -2.43 -28.97 27.98
N LYS A 45 -1.56 -29.77 28.61
CA LYS A 45 -0.28 -29.32 29.16
C LYS A 45 0.73 -28.98 28.07
N ARG A 46 0.75 -29.73 26.96
CA ARG A 46 1.65 -29.46 25.82
C ARG A 46 1.27 -28.18 25.09
N VAL A 47 -0.02 -27.99 24.85
CA VAL A 47 -0.56 -26.75 24.25
C VAL A 47 -0.27 -25.56 25.17
N ALA A 48 -0.50 -25.70 26.49
CA ALA A 48 -0.18 -24.64 27.45
C ALA A 48 1.32 -24.26 27.44
N ILE A 49 2.22 -25.24 27.39
CA ILE A 49 3.67 -24.99 27.29
C ILE A 49 4.02 -24.21 26.02
N ALA A 50 3.47 -24.60 24.87
CA ALA A 50 3.74 -23.94 23.60
C ALA A 50 3.22 -22.51 23.56
N LEU A 51 1.96 -22.31 23.97
CA LEU A 51 1.35 -20.98 24.07
C LEU A 51 2.10 -20.10 25.06
N TRP A 52 2.52 -20.63 26.21
CA TRP A 52 3.31 -19.88 27.18
C TRP A 52 4.65 -19.41 26.61
N LYS A 53 5.34 -20.29 25.87
CA LYS A 53 6.60 -19.94 25.19
C LYS A 53 6.38 -18.83 24.15
N LEU A 54 5.35 -18.96 23.33
CA LEU A 54 5.05 -18.00 22.26
C LEU A 54 4.57 -16.65 22.80
N ALA A 55 3.81 -16.65 23.89
CA ALA A 55 3.29 -15.42 24.49
C ALA A 55 4.33 -14.66 25.33
N THR A 56 5.16 -15.37 26.10
CA THR A 56 6.08 -14.73 27.06
C THR A 56 7.52 -14.61 26.56
N GLY A 57 7.90 -15.35 25.51
CA GLY A 57 9.28 -15.42 25.03
C GLY A 57 10.28 -16.11 25.97
N SER A 58 9.87 -16.52 27.17
CA SER A 58 10.70 -17.05 28.26
C SER A 58 11.65 -18.19 27.85
N GLU A 59 12.80 -18.32 28.51
CA GLU A 59 13.77 -19.39 28.25
C GLU A 59 13.19 -20.79 28.48
N TYR A 60 13.60 -21.77 27.65
CA TYR A 60 13.12 -23.15 27.74
C TYR A 60 13.38 -23.81 29.11
N ARG A 61 14.46 -23.40 29.79
CA ARG A 61 14.80 -23.87 31.14
C ARG A 61 13.76 -23.41 32.17
N SER A 62 13.44 -22.13 32.18
CA SER A 62 12.44 -21.54 33.07
C SER A 62 11.05 -22.16 32.87
N ILE A 63 10.67 -22.38 31.60
CA ILE A 63 9.41 -23.05 31.26
C ILE A 63 9.44 -24.52 31.71
N GLY A 64 10.57 -25.22 31.56
CA GLY A 64 10.73 -26.59 32.04
C GLY A 64 10.53 -26.73 33.54
N HIS A 65 11.11 -25.80 34.32
CA HIS A 65 10.89 -25.73 35.77
C HIS A 65 9.44 -25.43 36.13
N LEU A 66 8.81 -24.44 35.46
CA LEU A 66 7.43 -24.03 35.73
C LEU A 66 6.42 -25.16 35.48
N PHE A 67 6.57 -25.88 34.37
CA PHE A 67 5.65 -26.95 33.98
C PHE A 67 6.10 -28.34 34.46
N GLY A 68 7.23 -28.47 35.16
CA GLY A 68 7.73 -29.75 35.67
C GLY A 68 8.03 -30.77 34.54
N VAL A 69 8.66 -30.30 33.47
CA VAL A 69 9.03 -31.12 32.30
C VAL A 69 10.49 -30.89 31.92
N SER A 70 11.11 -31.86 31.24
CA SER A 70 12.47 -31.65 30.74
C SER A 70 12.49 -30.56 29.67
N ILE A 71 13.61 -29.85 29.58
CA ILE A 71 13.85 -28.81 28.57
C ILE A 71 13.59 -29.34 27.15
N SER A 72 13.99 -30.60 26.89
CA SER A 72 13.73 -31.30 25.63
C SER A 72 12.24 -31.48 25.33
N SER A 73 11.41 -31.73 26.36
CA SER A 73 9.96 -31.82 26.19
C SER A 73 9.34 -30.46 25.89
N VAL A 74 9.83 -29.38 26.49
CA VAL A 74 9.37 -28.01 26.16
C VAL A 74 9.65 -27.70 24.68
N CYS A 75 10.88 -27.96 24.23
CA CYS A 75 11.28 -27.72 22.85
C CYS A 75 10.38 -28.48 21.85
N ARG A 76 10.14 -29.78 22.08
CA ARG A 76 9.24 -30.57 21.23
C ARG A 76 7.81 -30.05 21.24
N CYS A 77 7.25 -29.69 22.40
CA CYS A 77 5.89 -29.16 22.46
C CYS A 77 5.74 -27.87 21.64
N VAL A 78 6.73 -26.99 21.68
CA VAL A 78 6.73 -25.74 20.90
C VAL A 78 6.86 -26.05 19.40
N GLN A 79 7.77 -26.94 19.01
CA GLN A 79 7.94 -27.34 17.61
C GLN A 79 6.68 -27.98 17.05
N ASP A 80 6.13 -28.98 17.74
CA ASP A 80 4.92 -29.69 17.32
C ASP A 80 3.72 -28.72 17.19
N PHE A 81 3.62 -27.76 18.11
CA PHE A 81 2.59 -26.72 18.05
C PHE A 81 2.79 -25.79 16.86
N CYS A 82 4.02 -25.29 16.62
CA CYS A 82 4.30 -24.42 15.49
C CYS A 82 4.07 -25.13 14.15
N THR A 83 4.47 -26.40 14.02
CA THR A 83 4.22 -27.19 12.81
C THR A 83 2.73 -27.44 12.58
N ALA A 84 1.99 -27.76 13.63
CA ALA A 84 0.53 -27.92 13.52
C ALA A 84 -0.17 -26.58 13.21
N ALA A 85 0.29 -25.49 13.83
CA ALA A 85 -0.21 -24.15 13.58
C ALA A 85 0.09 -23.69 12.14
N GLU A 86 1.27 -23.99 11.61
CA GLU A 86 1.62 -23.69 10.22
C GLU A 86 0.71 -24.43 9.24
N ALA A 87 0.48 -25.73 9.45
CA ALA A 87 -0.40 -26.53 8.60
C ALA A 87 -1.88 -26.06 8.60
N LEU A 88 -2.34 -25.42 9.67
CA LEU A 88 -3.74 -25.04 9.86
C LEU A 88 -4.01 -23.55 9.63
N LEU A 89 -3.11 -22.67 10.10
CA LEU A 89 -3.27 -21.22 10.04
C LEU A 89 -2.76 -20.62 8.74
N VAL A 90 -1.74 -21.20 8.09
CA VAL A 90 -1.22 -20.67 6.82
C VAL A 90 -2.27 -20.72 5.72
N PRO A 91 -3.04 -21.82 5.52
CA PRO A 91 -4.08 -21.86 4.51
C PRO A 91 -5.24 -20.89 4.77
N GLU A 92 -5.57 -20.60 6.03
CA GLU A 92 -6.65 -19.68 6.40
C GLU A 92 -6.22 -18.21 6.37
N GLN A 93 -5.01 -17.89 6.82
CA GLN A 93 -4.55 -16.50 6.98
C GLN A 93 -3.71 -15.99 5.80
N ILE A 94 -3.01 -16.87 5.08
CA ILE A 94 -2.15 -16.51 3.95
C ILE A 94 -2.76 -17.10 2.67
N ARG A 95 -3.88 -16.51 2.23
CA ARG A 95 -4.46 -16.82 0.92
C ARG A 95 -3.64 -16.11 -0.15
N PHE A 96 -2.88 -16.86 -0.94
CA PHE A 96 -2.21 -16.31 -2.11
C PHE A 96 -3.27 -15.68 -3.05
N PRO A 97 -3.09 -14.43 -3.49
CA PRO A 97 -4.05 -13.78 -4.39
C PRO A 97 -4.27 -14.65 -5.65
N ASN A 98 -5.49 -14.67 -6.18
CA ASN A 98 -5.71 -15.23 -7.53
C ASN A 98 -5.12 -14.26 -8.58
N GLN A 99 -5.01 -14.70 -9.83
CA GLN A 99 -4.43 -13.89 -10.91
C GLN A 99 -5.12 -12.52 -11.05
N GLU A 100 -6.44 -12.47 -10.88
CA GLU A 100 -7.22 -11.22 -10.91
C GLU A 100 -6.84 -10.29 -9.75
N LYS A 101 -6.81 -10.79 -8.51
CA LYS A 101 -6.44 -9.99 -7.34
C LYS A 101 -4.97 -9.56 -7.38
N PHE A 102 -4.10 -10.33 -8.01
CA PHE A 102 -2.74 -9.90 -8.32
C PHE A 102 -2.73 -8.71 -9.27
N ALA A 103 -3.50 -8.78 -10.37
CA ALA A 103 -3.61 -7.68 -11.32
C ALA A 103 -4.20 -6.42 -10.67
N GLU A 104 -5.23 -6.57 -9.82
CA GLU A 104 -5.79 -5.46 -9.05
C GLU A 104 -4.76 -4.86 -8.07
N MET A 105 -4.03 -5.70 -7.34
CA MET A 105 -2.97 -5.25 -6.45
C MET A 105 -1.85 -4.55 -7.22
N SER A 106 -1.40 -5.09 -8.35
CA SER A 106 -0.35 -4.46 -9.16
C SER A 106 -0.82 -3.10 -9.69
N ALA A 107 -2.04 -3.03 -10.23
CA ALA A 107 -2.63 -1.79 -10.72
C ALA A 107 -2.77 -0.75 -9.59
N TYR A 108 -3.18 -1.16 -8.39
CA TYR A 108 -3.26 -0.27 -7.23
C TYR A 108 -1.89 0.29 -6.84
N TYR A 109 -0.87 -0.56 -6.71
CA TYR A 109 0.48 -0.13 -6.34
C TYR A 109 1.12 0.73 -7.43
N GLU A 110 0.88 0.40 -8.69
CA GLU A 110 1.36 1.15 -9.83
C GLU A 110 0.72 2.55 -9.90
N ASN A 111 -0.59 2.66 -9.68
CA ASN A 111 -1.26 3.96 -9.57
C ASN A 111 -0.77 4.75 -8.35
N ARG A 112 -0.50 4.08 -7.22
CA ARG A 112 0.08 4.70 -6.02
C ARG A 112 1.49 5.23 -6.28
N ARG A 113 2.29 4.53 -7.08
CA ARG A 113 3.64 4.96 -7.49
C ARG A 113 3.58 6.10 -8.50
N ARG A 114 2.67 6.04 -9.48
CA ARG A 114 2.49 7.06 -10.53
C ARG A 114 1.73 8.30 -10.09
N ARG A 115 1.66 8.62 -8.80
CA ARG A 115 1.14 9.93 -8.35
C ARG A 115 2.08 11.09 -8.69
N HIS A 116 2.78 11.03 -9.81
CA HIS A 116 3.51 12.15 -10.40
C HIS A 116 2.56 13.00 -11.25
N ASP A 117 3.01 14.19 -11.63
CA ASP A 117 2.28 15.04 -12.56
C ASP A 117 3.02 15.17 -13.88
N GLY A 118 2.27 14.89 -14.95
CA GLY A 118 2.69 15.12 -16.33
C GLY A 118 2.40 16.56 -16.73
N HIS A 119 3.45 17.36 -16.84
CA HIS A 119 3.42 18.70 -17.40
C HIS A 119 3.68 18.60 -18.91
N ARG A 120 2.74 19.06 -19.74
CA ARG A 120 2.86 19.06 -21.21
C ARG A 120 2.92 20.49 -21.74
N GLY A 121 3.66 20.70 -22.83
CA GLY A 121 3.73 21.98 -23.56
C GLY A 121 5.07 22.72 -23.45
N LEU A 122 5.98 22.27 -22.59
CA LEU A 122 7.32 22.87 -22.47
C LEU A 122 8.18 22.55 -23.69
N THR A 123 8.82 23.56 -24.28
CA THR A 123 9.75 23.40 -25.41
C THR A 123 10.96 22.54 -25.01
N GLU A 124 11.49 21.75 -25.94
CA GLU A 124 12.61 20.86 -25.63
C GLU A 124 13.91 21.65 -25.41
N GLY A 125 14.58 21.41 -24.29
CA GLY A 125 15.86 22.04 -23.95
C GLY A 125 15.76 23.36 -23.16
N ALA A 126 14.55 23.87 -22.90
CA ALA A 126 14.35 25.08 -22.09
C ALA A 126 14.79 24.94 -20.62
N GLU A 127 14.94 23.72 -20.11
CA GLU A 127 15.28 23.42 -18.71
C GLU A 127 16.74 23.74 -18.34
N GLY A 128 17.63 23.86 -19.33
CA GLY A 128 19.06 24.05 -19.09
C GLY A 128 19.69 22.87 -18.35
N THR A 129 20.35 23.16 -17.22
CA THR A 129 21.14 22.18 -16.46
C THR A 129 20.33 21.40 -15.42
N SER A 130 19.22 21.94 -14.92
CA SER A 130 18.42 21.31 -13.87
C SER A 130 16.92 21.50 -14.09
N THR A 131 16.25 20.41 -14.48
CA THR A 131 14.80 20.37 -14.69
C THR A 131 14.01 20.68 -13.40
N THR A 132 14.53 20.31 -12.22
CA THR A 132 13.84 20.57 -10.94
C THR A 132 13.77 22.06 -10.64
N GLN A 133 14.91 22.76 -10.70
CA GLN A 133 14.97 24.20 -10.46
C GLN A 133 14.17 24.97 -11.52
N PHE A 134 14.19 24.51 -12.77
CA PHE A 134 13.38 25.09 -13.83
C PHE A 134 11.88 25.01 -13.51
N ILE A 135 11.38 23.83 -13.14
CA ILE A 135 9.97 23.64 -12.80
C ILE A 135 9.60 24.44 -11.56
N GLU A 136 10.44 24.45 -10.53
CA GLU A 136 10.20 25.23 -9.32
C GLU A 136 10.02 26.72 -9.63
N ARG A 137 10.93 27.30 -10.43
CA ARG A 137 10.82 28.71 -10.87
C ARG A 137 9.59 28.96 -11.72
N LEU A 138 9.29 28.05 -12.66
CA LEU A 138 8.12 28.14 -13.53
C LEU A 138 6.82 28.15 -12.70
N LEU A 139 6.68 27.21 -11.77
CA LEU A 139 5.49 27.10 -10.91
C LEU A 139 5.35 28.32 -10.01
N THR A 140 6.43 28.76 -9.35
CA THR A 140 6.37 29.93 -8.46
C THR A 140 6.02 31.21 -9.21
N THR A 141 6.59 31.41 -10.42
CA THR A 141 6.31 32.59 -11.25
C THR A 141 4.88 32.56 -11.78
N GLU A 142 4.47 31.42 -12.34
CA GLU A 142 3.18 31.32 -13.04
C GLU A 142 2.01 31.14 -12.09
N LEU A 143 2.16 30.50 -10.93
CA LEU A 143 1.03 30.17 -10.04
C LEU A 143 0.80 31.16 -8.90
N SER A 144 1.60 32.22 -8.77
CA SER A 144 1.46 33.24 -7.72
C SER A 144 1.34 32.62 -6.32
N LEU A 145 2.12 31.55 -6.08
CA LEU A 145 2.10 30.82 -4.81
C LEU A 145 2.72 31.68 -3.70
N PRO A 146 2.30 31.51 -2.42
CA PRO A 146 2.91 32.23 -1.31
C PRO A 146 4.43 32.03 -1.32
N ALA A 147 5.20 33.11 -1.18
CA ALA A 147 6.66 33.12 -1.37
C ALA A 147 7.43 32.17 -0.42
N GLU A 148 6.80 31.67 0.64
CA GLU A 148 7.36 30.70 1.59
C GLU A 148 7.02 29.24 1.25
N SER A 149 6.34 28.98 0.15
CA SER A 149 5.92 27.62 -0.23
C SER A 149 7.11 26.84 -0.80
N ASP A 150 7.81 26.10 0.05
CA ASP A 150 8.74 25.07 -0.41
C ASP A 150 7.95 23.98 -1.15
N LEU A 151 8.12 23.90 -2.47
CA LEU A 151 7.41 22.93 -3.30
C LEU A 151 7.90 21.50 -3.07
N GLN A 152 9.06 21.31 -2.41
CA GLN A 152 9.63 20.01 -2.06
C GLN A 152 9.62 19.02 -3.23
N ILE A 153 10.07 19.49 -4.39
CA ILE A 153 10.15 18.66 -5.60
C ILE A 153 11.32 17.70 -5.41
N GLN A 154 11.02 16.42 -5.24
CA GLN A 154 12.05 15.38 -5.15
C GLN A 154 12.77 15.16 -6.47
N ARG A 155 12.01 15.19 -7.58
CA ARG A 155 12.53 14.88 -8.91
C ARG A 155 11.65 15.49 -9.99
N ALA A 156 12.28 16.02 -11.03
CA ALA A 156 11.61 16.42 -12.26
C ALA A 156 12.47 15.96 -13.44
N HIS A 157 11.85 15.37 -14.45
CA HIS A 157 12.56 14.89 -15.64
C HIS A 157 11.60 14.78 -16.83
N ARG A 158 12.14 14.90 -18.06
CA ARG A 158 11.39 14.56 -19.27
C ARG A 158 11.05 13.08 -19.30
N SER A 159 9.94 12.73 -19.95
CA SER A 159 9.58 11.34 -20.20
C SER A 159 10.71 10.63 -20.95
N LEU A 160 10.89 9.35 -20.65
CA LEU A 160 12.02 8.55 -21.15
C LEU A 160 11.90 8.17 -22.63
N MET A 161 10.89 8.70 -23.33
CA MET A 161 10.72 8.51 -24.77
C MET A 161 11.92 9.08 -25.54
N PRO A 162 12.27 8.52 -26.72
CA PRO A 162 13.30 9.10 -27.58
C PRO A 162 13.00 10.56 -27.91
N ARG A 163 14.04 11.36 -28.09
CA ARG A 163 13.89 12.78 -28.40
C ARG A 163 13.13 12.94 -29.74
N PRO A 164 11.95 13.59 -29.75
CA PRO A 164 11.21 13.88 -30.97
C PRO A 164 11.98 14.84 -31.88
N ALA A 165 11.71 14.77 -33.18
CA ALA A 165 12.18 15.78 -34.15
C ALA A 165 11.52 17.14 -33.87
N SER A 166 12.11 18.24 -34.35
CA SER A 166 11.64 19.62 -34.10
C SER A 166 10.16 19.85 -34.45
N ASP A 167 9.65 19.15 -35.47
CA ASP A 167 8.27 19.23 -35.94
C ASP A 167 7.27 18.44 -35.05
N LYS A 168 7.75 17.48 -34.27
CA LYS A 168 6.92 16.64 -33.40
C LYS A 168 6.69 17.32 -32.03
N PRO A 169 5.58 16.99 -31.35
CA PRO A 169 5.30 17.57 -30.04
C PRO A 169 6.40 17.23 -29.02
N PRO A 170 6.77 18.15 -28.11
CA PRO A 170 7.80 17.92 -27.13
C PRO A 170 7.36 16.88 -26.09
N ARG A 171 8.33 16.18 -25.49
CA ARG A 171 8.08 15.19 -24.43
C ARG A 171 7.46 15.84 -23.20
N SER A 172 6.58 15.13 -22.49
CA SER A 172 6.08 15.59 -21.19
C SER A 172 7.21 15.64 -20.15
N ILE A 173 7.08 16.51 -19.15
CA ILE A 173 7.90 16.48 -17.94
C ILE A 173 7.09 15.80 -16.84
N VAL A 174 7.69 14.83 -16.18
CA VAL A 174 7.14 14.15 -15.01
C VAL A 174 7.76 14.78 -13.77
N VAL A 175 6.92 15.33 -12.90
CA VAL A 175 7.31 15.99 -11.65
C VAL A 175 6.82 15.16 -10.46
N ASN A 176 7.75 14.91 -9.52
CA ASN A 176 7.49 14.20 -8.28
C ASN A 176 7.62 15.14 -7.09
N PHE A 177 6.51 15.33 -6.38
CA PHE A 177 6.44 16.10 -5.15
C PHE A 177 6.65 15.18 -3.94
N LEU A 178 7.37 15.65 -2.92
CA LEU A 178 7.51 14.93 -1.65
C LEU A 178 6.16 14.78 -0.93
N GLN A 179 5.35 15.84 -0.93
CA GLN A 179 4.07 15.90 -0.24
C GLN A 179 2.91 15.91 -1.24
N TYR A 180 1.89 15.08 -0.97
CA TYR A 180 0.68 15.00 -1.78
C TYR A 180 -0.19 16.27 -1.69
N THR A 181 -0.20 16.93 -0.54
CA THR A 181 -0.93 18.18 -0.30
C THR A 181 -0.42 19.32 -1.18
N THR A 182 0.91 19.47 -1.29
CA THR A 182 1.56 20.45 -2.17
C THR A 182 1.20 20.19 -3.62
N LYS A 183 1.25 18.92 -4.04
CA LYS A 183 0.85 18.49 -5.38
C LYS A 183 -0.60 18.90 -5.72
N GLU A 184 -1.56 18.57 -4.86
CA GLU A 184 -2.97 18.91 -5.08
C GLU A 184 -3.20 20.41 -5.14
N MET A 185 -2.53 21.18 -4.28
CA MET A 185 -2.60 22.63 -4.29
C MET A 185 -2.12 23.19 -5.65
N VAL A 186 -0.93 22.77 -6.11
CA VAL A 186 -0.35 23.19 -7.38
C VAL A 186 -1.29 22.88 -8.55
N LEU A 187 -1.82 21.65 -8.62
CA LEU A 187 -2.75 21.26 -9.67
C LEU A 187 -4.06 22.04 -9.63
N LYS A 188 -4.61 22.27 -8.43
CA LYS A 188 -5.86 23.02 -8.26
C LYS A 188 -5.70 24.46 -8.71
N GLU A 189 -4.60 25.12 -8.38
CA GLU A 189 -4.31 26.47 -8.86
C GLU A 189 -4.03 26.48 -10.37
N ALA A 190 -3.28 25.50 -10.88
CA ALA A 190 -2.98 25.38 -12.29
C ALA A 190 -4.22 25.15 -13.16
N TRP A 191 -5.25 24.48 -12.64
CA TRP A 191 -6.50 24.26 -13.37
C TRP A 191 -7.48 25.43 -13.35
N LYS A 192 -7.27 26.44 -12.49
CA LYS A 192 -8.11 27.64 -12.48
C LYS A 192 -7.82 28.58 -13.65
N LYS A 193 -6.58 28.58 -14.15
CA LYS A 193 -6.13 29.49 -15.21
C LYS A 193 -5.43 28.75 -16.34
N ARG A 194 -5.44 29.35 -17.53
CA ARG A 194 -4.65 28.83 -18.65
C ARG A 194 -3.24 29.38 -18.52
N ILE A 195 -2.27 28.49 -18.34
CA ILE A 195 -0.86 28.85 -18.25
C ILE A 195 -0.24 28.71 -19.64
N GLN A 196 0.57 29.68 -20.04
CA GLN A 196 1.28 29.67 -21.31
C GLN A 196 2.77 29.83 -21.07
N PHE A 197 3.58 29.15 -21.86
CA PHE A 197 5.03 29.27 -21.84
C PHE A 197 5.55 29.30 -23.28
N GLN A 198 6.24 30.38 -23.65
CA GLN A 198 6.77 30.58 -25.02
C GLN A 198 5.69 30.35 -26.10
N ASP A 199 4.55 31.03 -25.97
CA ASP A 199 3.38 30.94 -26.86
C ASP A 199 2.72 29.55 -26.98
N ARG A 200 3.09 28.59 -26.13
CA ARG A 200 2.45 27.28 -26.03
C ARG A 200 1.66 27.14 -24.74
N ALA A 201 0.45 26.59 -24.85
CA ALA A 201 -0.36 26.27 -23.68
C ALA A 201 0.27 25.14 -22.88
N LEU A 202 0.45 25.37 -21.58
CA LEU A 202 0.87 24.36 -20.62
C LEU A 202 -0.34 23.63 -20.06
N PHE A 203 -0.26 22.30 -20.05
CA PHE A 203 -1.28 21.43 -19.49
C PHE A 203 -0.70 20.64 -18.33
N PHE A 204 -1.48 20.62 -17.25
CA PHE A 204 -1.17 19.92 -16.02
C PHE A 204 -2.12 18.75 -15.91
N ASP A 205 -1.60 17.53 -15.94
CA ASP A 205 -2.41 16.33 -15.75
C ASP A 205 -1.75 15.38 -14.76
N HIS A 206 -2.61 14.62 -14.10
CA HIS A 206 -2.17 13.49 -13.29
C HIS A 206 -1.68 12.35 -14.18
N ASP A 207 -0.62 11.68 -13.76
CA ASP A 207 -0.08 10.49 -14.43
C ASP A 207 -0.82 9.21 -13.99
N TYR A 208 -1.97 8.92 -14.60
CA TYR A 208 -2.72 7.69 -14.29
C TYR A 208 -2.18 6.48 -15.05
N ALA A 209 -2.28 5.28 -14.47
CA ALA A 209 -2.04 4.05 -15.21
C ALA A 209 -3.01 3.91 -16.41
N THR A 210 -2.59 3.17 -17.43
CA THR A 210 -3.31 2.98 -18.70
C THR A 210 -4.75 2.51 -18.50
N GLU A 211 -4.97 1.57 -17.60
CA GLU A 211 -6.28 1.02 -17.26
C GLU A 211 -7.22 2.10 -16.68
N ILE A 212 -6.70 2.97 -15.82
CA ILE A 212 -7.46 4.08 -15.25
C ILE A 212 -7.77 5.14 -16.32
N LEU A 213 -6.83 5.40 -17.23
CA LEU A 213 -7.06 6.28 -18.37
C LEU A 213 -8.17 5.73 -19.27
N GLN A 214 -8.22 4.41 -19.50
CA GLN A 214 -9.26 3.77 -20.29
C GLN A 214 -10.64 3.88 -19.62
N LYS A 215 -10.75 3.54 -18.34
CA LYS A 215 -11.98 3.73 -17.55
C LYS A 215 -12.45 5.19 -17.56
N ARG A 216 -11.51 6.15 -17.47
CA ARG A 216 -11.83 7.58 -17.56
C ARG A 216 -12.34 7.97 -18.95
N LYS A 217 -11.79 7.41 -20.03
CA LYS A 217 -12.27 7.65 -21.40
C LYS A 217 -13.72 7.18 -21.56
N GLU A 218 -14.03 5.98 -21.07
CA GLU A 218 -15.39 5.43 -21.08
C GLU A 218 -16.35 6.33 -20.31
N TYR A 219 -15.96 6.74 -19.09
CA TYR A 219 -16.75 7.66 -18.28
C TYR A 219 -16.94 9.04 -18.92
N ILE A 220 -15.95 9.56 -19.66
CA ILE A 220 -16.07 10.85 -20.37
C ILE A 220 -17.22 10.80 -21.38
N THR A 221 -17.42 9.68 -22.08
CA THR A 221 -18.53 9.52 -23.03
C THR A 221 -19.88 9.64 -22.32
N ILE A 222 -20.04 8.97 -21.18
CA ILE A 222 -21.24 9.03 -20.34
C ILE A 222 -21.45 10.44 -19.76
N LYS A 223 -20.37 11.08 -19.29
CA LYS A 223 -20.44 12.44 -18.77
C LYS A 223 -20.89 13.45 -19.84
N LYS A 224 -20.46 13.24 -21.10
CA LYS A 224 -20.88 14.08 -22.24
C LYS A 224 -22.37 13.93 -22.53
N SER A 225 -22.90 12.72 -22.54
CA SER A 225 -24.34 12.49 -22.75
C SER A 225 -25.17 13.12 -21.62
N LEU A 226 -24.80 12.88 -20.36
CA LEU A 226 -25.48 13.47 -19.20
C LEU A 226 -25.42 15.01 -19.20
N LYS A 227 -24.30 15.61 -19.65
CA LYS A 227 -24.18 17.07 -19.77
C LYS A 227 -25.08 17.64 -20.87
N ARG A 228 -25.24 16.90 -21.98
CA ARG A 228 -26.16 17.27 -23.08
C ARG A 228 -27.61 17.19 -22.62
N GLU A 229 -27.97 16.18 -21.83
CA GLU A 229 -29.31 16.04 -21.24
C GLU A 229 -29.63 17.13 -20.20
N ARG A 230 -28.65 17.53 -19.38
CA ARG A 230 -28.84 18.53 -18.32
C ARG A 230 -28.93 19.98 -18.84
N ASN A 231 -28.44 20.26 -20.05
CA ASN A 231 -28.43 21.62 -20.59
C ASN A 231 -29.02 21.65 -22.02
N PRO A 232 -30.34 21.39 -22.18
CA PRO A 232 -30.99 21.50 -23.47
C PRO A 232 -31.24 22.99 -23.76
N LEU A 233 -30.34 23.63 -24.51
CA LEU A 233 -30.69 24.86 -25.23
C LEU A 233 -30.74 24.56 -26.73
N PRO A 234 -31.69 25.18 -27.44
CA PRO A 234 -32.22 24.64 -28.68
C PRO A 234 -31.27 24.88 -29.85
N ASP A 235 -31.11 23.87 -30.71
CA ASP A 235 -30.46 23.98 -32.03
C ASP A 235 -31.34 24.76 -33.04
N THR A 236 -31.94 25.88 -32.60
CA THR A 236 -32.63 26.81 -33.49
C THR A 236 -32.32 28.23 -33.07
N LEU A 237 -31.44 28.88 -33.83
CA LEU A 237 -31.61 30.23 -34.39
C LEU A 237 -30.39 30.51 -35.31
N ILE A 238 -30.64 30.31 -36.61
CA ILE A 238 -30.01 30.88 -37.82
C ILE A 238 -28.48 30.82 -37.93
#